data_AF-A0A428N8H3-F1
#
_entry.id   AF-A0A428N8H3-F1
#
_cell.length_a   1.000
_cell.length_b   1.000
_cell.length_c   1.000
_cell.angle_alpha   90.00
_cell.angle_beta   90.00
_cell.angle_gamma   90.00
#
_symmetry.space_group_name_H-M   'P 1'
#
loop_
_entity.id
_entity.type
_entity.pdbx_description
1 polymer ?
#
loop_
_entity_poly.entity_id
_entity_poly.type
_entity_poly.pdbx_seq_one_letter_code
_entity_poly.pdbx_strand_id
1 'polypeptide(L)' 'MIIIGAVIGGVTNSLAIKMLFRPYRPVYVGKWRLPFTPGLIPKRRGEMAEQMGKMVVTHLLTPERIREKLDNPYFVKK' A
#
# COMPACT_ATOMS: atom_id res chain seq x y z
N MET A 1 -30.18 -7.84 -21.61
CA MET A 1 -29.84 -6.63 -20.83
C MET A 1 -28.91 -6.91 -19.65
N ILE A 2 -29.16 -7.93 -18.84
CA ILE A 2 -28.32 -8.27 -17.66
C ILE A 2 -26.84 -8.52 -18.02
N ILE A 3 -26.58 -9.28 -19.10
CA ILE A 3 -25.21 -9.62 -19.53
C ILE A 3 -24.42 -8.35 -19.89
N ILE A 4 -25.05 -7.41 -20.59
CA ILE A 4 -24.42 -6.15 -21.01
C ILE A 4 -24.07 -5.31 -19.77
N GLY A 5 -24.99 -5.21 -18.80
CA GLY A 5 -24.74 -4.53 -17.54
C GLY A 5 -23.59 -5.16 -16.73
N ALA A 6 -23.54 -6.49 -16.67
CA ALA A 6 -22.46 -7.22 -15.99
C ALA A 6 -21.10 -6.99 -16.66
N VAL A 7 -21.04 -6.98 -18.00
CA VAL A 7 -19.80 -6.71 -18.74
C VAL A 7 -19.32 -5.27 -18.50
N ILE A 8 -20.19 -4.27 -18.64
CA ILE A 8 -19.83 -2.87 -18.45
C ILE A 8 -19.41 -2.60 -17.00
N GLY A 9 -20.20 -3.09 -16.04
CA GLY A 9 -19.90 -2.95 -14.61
C GLY A 9 -18.58 -3.62 -14.24
N GLY A 10 -18.36 -4.85 -14.71
CA GLY A 10 -17.12 -5.60 -14.47
C GLY A 10 -15.88 -4.90 -15.05
N VAL A 11 -15.96 -4.45 -16.30
CA VAL A 11 -14.86 -3.73 -16.96
C VAL A 11 -14.57 -2.41 -16.26
N THR A 12 -15.61 -1.63 -15.93
CA THR A 12 -15.45 -0.32 -15.28
C THR A 12 -14.89 -0.46 -13.86
N ASN A 13 -15.35 -1.45 -13.09
CA ASN A 13 -14.84 -1.72 -11.75
C ASN A 13 -13.37 -2.15 -11.78
N SER A 14 -13.00 -3.03 -12.72
CA SER A 14 -11.61 -3.44 -12.93
C SER A 14 -10.71 -2.26 -13.28
N LEU A 15 -11.19 -1.35 -14.14
CA LEU A 15 -10.48 -0.12 -14.49
C LEU A 15 -10.31 0.80 -13.28
N ALA A 16 -11.35 0.98 -12.47
CA ALA A 16 -11.32 1.82 -11.27
C ALA A 16 -10.29 1.31 -10.24
N ILE A 17 -10.26 0.00 -9.97
CA ILE A 17 -9.25 -0.60 -9.10
C ILE A 17 -7.85 -0.32 -9.65
N LYS A 18 -7.64 -0.49 -10.95
CA LYS A 18 -6.35 -0.20 -11.59
C LYS A 18 -5.94 1.28 -11.45
N MET A 19 -6.90 2.21 -11.49
CA MET A 19 -6.68 3.66 -11.33
C MET A 19 -6.28 4.07 -9.90
N LEU A 20 -6.61 3.28 -8.88
CA LEU A 20 -6.15 3.55 -7.51
C LEU A 20 -4.63 3.33 -7.36
N PHE A 21 -4.09 2.34 -8.09
CA PHE A 21 -2.68 1.95 -8.01
C PHE A 21 -1.80 2.56 -9.11
N ARG A 22 -2.36 2.85 -10.29
CA ARG A 22 -1.72 3.52 -11.43
C ARG A 22 -2.53 4.78 -11.78
N PRO A 23 -1.96 5.92 -12.19
CA PRO A 23 -0.59 6.12 -12.64
C PRO A 23 0.37 6.46 -11.50
N TYR A 24 1.61 6.00 -11.61
CA TYR A 24 2.64 6.22 -10.58
C TYR A 24 3.19 7.64 -10.57
N ARG A 25 2.95 8.40 -11.64
CA ARG A 25 3.37 9.79 -11.82
C ARG A 25 2.18 10.65 -12.23
N PRO A 26 2.16 11.94 -11.87
CA PRO A 26 1.16 12.88 -12.39
C PRO A 26 1.28 12.93 -13.92
N VAL A 27 0.14 12.82 -14.60
CA VAL A 27 0.06 12.92 -16.06
C VAL A 27 -0.42 14.32 -16.41
N TYR A 28 0.27 14.96 -17.35
CA TYR A 28 -0.04 16.30 -17.84
C TYR A 28 -0.47 16.21 -19.30
N VAL A 29 -1.56 16.91 -19.63
CA VAL A 29 -2.00 17.11 -21.02
C VAL A 29 -1.84 18.60 -21.30
N GLY A 30 -0.77 18.95 -22.03
CA GLY A 30 -0.35 20.33 -22.20
C GLY A 30 0.01 20.98 -20.86
N LYS A 31 -0.67 22.08 -20.51
CA LYS A 31 -0.48 22.81 -19.24
C LYS A 31 -1.38 22.29 -18.09
N TRP A 32 -2.32 21.39 -18.37
CA TRP A 32 -3.29 20.91 -17.38
C TRP A 32 -2.86 19.56 -16.80
N ARG A 33 -2.91 19.45 -15.47
CA ARG A 33 -2.71 18.18 -14.75
C ARG A 33 -4.01 17.40 -14.74
N LEU A 34 -3.94 16.13 -15.13
CA LEU A 34 -5.12 15.28 -15.15
C LEU A 34 -5.60 15.00 -13.71
N PRO A 35 -6.89 15.25 -13.39
CA PRO A 35 -7.45 14.87 -12.10
C PRO A 35 -7.29 13.37 -11.89
N PHE A 36 -7.13 12.94 -10.64
CA PHE A 36 -6.86 11.53 -10.27
C PHE A 36 -5.48 10.97 -10.70
N THR A 37 -4.51 11.85 -11.01
CA THR A 37 -3.10 11.46 -11.23
C THR A 37 -2.15 12.20 -10.27
N PRO A 38 -1.17 11.52 -9.62
CA PRO A 38 -0.98 10.08 -9.57
C PRO A 38 -2.13 9.38 -8.83
N GLY A 39 -2.20 8.05 -8.93
CA GLY A 39 -3.20 7.25 -8.21
C GLY A 39 -3.22 7.53 -6.71
N LEU A 40 -4.35 7.26 -6.05
CA LEU A 40 -4.55 7.60 -4.64
C LEU A 40 -3.55 6.90 -3.70
N ILE A 41 -3.26 5.63 -3.96
CA ILE A 41 -2.31 4.84 -3.17
C ILE A 41 -0.87 5.36 -3.35
N PRO A 42 -0.34 5.52 -4.59
CA PRO A 42 0.99 6.10 -4.77
C PRO A 42 1.16 7.47 -4.12
N LYS A 43 0.12 8.31 -4.10
CA LYS A 43 0.14 9.62 -3.46
C LYS A 43 0.39 9.55 -1.94
N ARG A 44 -0.05 8.49 -1.26
CA ARG A 44 0.04 8.31 0.22
C ARG A 44 1.05 7.26 0.67
N ARG A 45 1.92 6.77 -0.23
CA ARG A 45 2.90 5.72 0.10
C ARG A 45 3.80 6.06 1.28
N GLY A 46 4.20 7.33 1.42
CA GLY A 46 5.03 7.78 2.55
C GLY A 46 4.31 7.64 3.90
N GLU A 47 3.08 8.17 4.00
CA GLU A 47 2.23 8.06 5.19
C GLU A 47 1.99 6.59 5.57
N MET A 48 1.68 5.75 4.56
CA MET A 48 1.47 4.31 4.77
C MET A 48 2.73 3.61 5.28
N ALA A 49 3.91 3.93 4.73
CA ALA A 49 5.17 3.33 5.17
C ALA A 49 5.49 3.68 6.63
N GLU A 50 5.27 4.93 7.03
CA GLU A 50 5.48 5.37 8.41
C GLU A 50 4.52 4.65 9.38
N GLN A 51 3.23 4.57 9.04
CA GLN A 51 2.24 3.88 9.86
C GLN A 51 2.51 2.38 9.95
N MET A 52 2.87 1.74 8.83
CA MET A 52 3.28 0.34 8.82
C MET A 52 4.50 0.10 9.69
N GLY A 53 5.52 0.96 9.62
CA GLY A 53 6.70 0.88 10.47
C GLY A 53 6.35 0.97 11.95
N LYS A 54 5.51 1.93 12.35
CA LYS A 54 5.01 2.04 13.73
C LYS A 54 4.29 0.77 14.19
N MET A 55 3.38 0.23 13.37
CA MET A 55 2.68 -1.02 13.70
C MET A 55 3.64 -2.21 13.87
N VAL A 56 4.63 -2.34 12.98
CA VAL A 56 5.63 -3.42 13.06
C VAL A 56 6.47 -3.30 14.33
N VAL A 57 6.95 -2.10 14.67
CA VAL A 57 7.73 -1.89 15.90
C VAL A 57 6.91 -2.21 17.14
N THR A 58 5.68 -1.70 17.23
CA THR A 58 4.83 -1.88 18.40
C THR A 58 4.41 -3.35 18.58
N HIS A 59 4.07 -4.07 17.51
CA HIS A 59 3.43 -5.38 17.62
C HIS A 59 4.33 -6.58 17.30
N LEU A 60 5.33 -6.44 16.44
CA LEU A 60 6.19 -7.56 16.01
C LEU A 60 7.57 -7.51 16.66
N LEU A 61 8.09 -6.32 16.93
CA LEU A 61 9.41 -6.06 17.49
C LEU A 61 9.31 -5.39 18.86
N THR A 62 8.37 -5.85 19.69
CA THR A 62 8.24 -5.33 21.06
C THR A 62 9.56 -5.58 21.81
N PRO A 63 10.14 -4.59 22.52
CA PRO A 63 11.43 -4.71 23.19
C PRO A 63 11.54 -5.94 24.10
N GLU A 64 10.42 -6.35 24.69
CA GLU A 64 10.28 -7.50 25.57
C GLU A 64 10.53 -8.82 24.80
N ARG A 65 9.96 -8.96 23.61
CA ARG A 65 10.12 -10.14 22.74
C ARG A 65 11.54 -10.24 22.16
N ILE A 66 12.18 -9.08 21.93
CA ILE A 66 13.57 -9.02 21.49
C ILE A 66 14.51 -9.44 22.63
N ARG A 67 14.31 -8.93 23.86
CA ARG A 67 15.08 -9.34 25.03
C ARG A 67 14.95 -10.83 25.31
N GLU A 68 13.72 -11.35 25.29
CA GLU A 68 13.44 -12.78 25.48
C GLU A 68 14.12 -13.66 24.41
N LYS A 69 14.20 -13.20 23.16
CA LYS A 69 14.96 -13.89 22.09
C LYS A 69 16.48 -13.78 22.24
N LEU A 70 16.99 -12.68 22.78
CA LEU A 70 18.43 -12.46 22.98
C LEU A 70 18.97 -13.24 24.19
N ASP A 71 18.17 -13.36 25.25
CA ASP A 71 18.49 -14.16 26.45
C ASP A 71 18.32 -15.68 26.21
N ASN A 72 17.80 -16.08 25.05
CA ASN A 72 17.69 -17.48 24.68
C ASN A 72 19.10 -18.08 24.47
N PRO A 73 19.46 -19.18 25.16
CA PRO A 73 20.81 -19.77 25.17
C PRO A 73 21.37 -20.22 23.79
N TYR A 74 20.59 -20.12 22.71
CA TYR A 74 21.08 -20.32 21.34
C TYR A 74 22.00 -19.19 20.83
N PHE A 75 21.92 -17.97 21.38
CA PHE A 75 22.80 -16.84 20.99
C PHE A 75 23.93 -16.54 21.98
N VAL A 76 23.81 -17.01 23.23
CA VAL A 76 24.77 -16.71 24.32
C VAL A 76 25.97 -17.68 24.32
N LYS A 77 25.94 -18.74 23.52
CA LYS A 77 27.02 -19.75 23.46
C LYS A 77 27.88 -19.59 22.20
N LYS A 78 28.72 -18.56 22.17
CA LYS A 78 30.01 -18.61 21.48
C LYS A 78 31.06 -17.80 22.23
#